data_AF-G7KBK4-F1
#
_entry.id   AF-G7KBK4-F1
#
_cell.length_a   1.000
_cell.length_b   1.000
_cell.length_c   1.000
_cell.angle_alpha   90.00
_cell.angle_beta   90.00
_cell.angle_gamma   90.00
#
_symmetry.space_group_name_H-M   'P 1'
#
loop_
_entity.id
_entity.type
_entity.pdbx_description
1 polymer ?
#
loop_
_entity_poly.entity_id
_entity_poly.type
_entity_poly.pdbx_seq_one_letter_code
_entity_poly.pdbx_strand_id
1 'polypeptide(L)'
;MSFTDKQEALVNSSYEAFKQNLSGYSVFFYTVILEKAPAAKGLFSFLKDSAGVQDSPQLQAHAEKVFGLVRDSASQLRATGGVVLGDAALGAIHIQKGVVDPHFVV
;
A
#
# COMPACT_ATOMS: atom_id res chain seq x y z
N MET A 1 -21.37 -0.05 11.75
CA MET A 1 -20.83 -1.40 12.01
C MET A 1 -19.40 -1.23 12.51
N SER A 2 -19.02 -1.90 13.60
CA SER A 2 -17.64 -1.82 14.16
C SER A 2 -16.73 -2.81 13.43
N PHE A 3 -15.44 -2.48 13.33
CA PHE A 3 -14.41 -3.42 12.89
C PHE A 3 -14.29 -4.58 13.89
N THR A 4 -14.26 -5.82 13.41
CA THR A 4 -14.39 -7.04 14.24
C THR A 4 -13.05 -7.76 14.44
N ASP A 5 -12.96 -8.59 15.49
CA ASP A 5 -11.79 -9.45 15.73
C ASP A 5 -11.47 -10.35 14.53
N LYS A 6 -12.51 -10.87 13.87
CA LYS A 6 -12.34 -11.71 12.67
C LYS A 6 -11.75 -10.93 11.51
N GLN A 7 -12.16 -9.68 11.32
CA GLN A 7 -11.59 -8.82 10.26
C GLN A 7 -10.13 -8.48 10.56
N GLU A 8 -9.78 -8.16 11.81
CA GLU A 8 -8.38 -7.92 12.20
C GLU A 8 -7.50 -9.14 11.98
N ALA A 9 -7.96 -10.32 12.42
CA ALA A 9 -7.23 -11.58 12.26
C ALA A 9 -6.97 -11.94 10.77
N LEU A 10 -7.93 -11.63 9.88
CA LEU A 10 -7.77 -11.83 8.45
C LEU A 10 -6.72 -10.87 7.86
N VAL A 11 -6.74 -9.60 8.25
CA VAL A 11 -5.73 -8.62 7.80
C VAL A 11 -4.34 -9.02 8.28
N ASN A 12 -4.20 -9.39 9.57
CA ASN A 12 -2.94 -9.82 10.15
C ASN A 12 -2.36 -11.07 9.46
N SER A 13 -3.16 -12.12 9.27
CA SER A 13 -2.69 -13.34 8.62
C SER A 13 -2.34 -13.12 7.13
N SER A 14 -3.08 -12.24 6.45
CA SER A 14 -2.80 -11.88 5.05
C SER A 14 -1.50 -11.07 4.92
N TYR A 15 -1.22 -10.18 5.88
CA TYR A 15 0.04 -9.43 5.92
C TYR A 15 1.25 -10.34 6.15
N GLU A 16 1.16 -11.32 7.05
CA GLU A 16 2.24 -12.29 7.26
C GLU A 16 2.47 -13.17 6.02
N ALA A 17 1.40 -13.59 5.33
CA ALA A 17 1.52 -14.31 4.07
C ALA A 17 2.18 -13.44 2.97
N PHE A 18 1.82 -12.17 2.87
CA PHE A 18 2.46 -11.21 1.97
C PHE A 18 3.97 -11.09 2.24
N LYS A 19 4.39 -11.04 3.50
CA LYS A 19 5.81 -10.93 3.85
C LYS A 19 6.66 -12.15 3.46
N GLN A 20 6.06 -13.35 3.37
CA GLN A 20 6.78 -14.57 2.98
C GLN A 20 7.35 -14.51 1.55
N ASN A 21 6.78 -13.66 0.68
CA ASN A 21 7.32 -13.40 -0.65
C ASN A 21 7.17 -11.91 -1.00
N LEU A 22 7.82 -11.06 -0.20
CA LEU A 22 7.76 -9.61 -0.36
C LEU A 22 8.11 -9.16 -1.78
N SER A 23 9.20 -9.68 -2.35
CA SER A 23 9.64 -9.38 -3.72
C SER A 23 8.55 -9.71 -4.75
N GLY A 24 8.09 -10.96 -4.80
CA GLY A 24 7.11 -11.41 -5.79
C GLY A 24 5.76 -10.72 -5.64
N TYR A 25 5.26 -10.57 -4.41
CA TYR A 25 3.95 -9.93 -4.20
C TYR A 25 4.00 -8.41 -4.38
N SER A 26 5.14 -7.75 -4.12
CA SER A 26 5.31 -6.33 -4.46
C SER A 26 5.23 -6.11 -5.97
N VAL A 27 5.95 -6.93 -6.76
CA VAL A 27 5.89 -6.86 -8.22
C VAL A 27 4.47 -7.15 -8.72
N PHE A 28 3.81 -8.18 -8.20
CA PHE A 28 2.45 -8.52 -8.57
C PHE A 28 1.46 -7.39 -8.28
N PHE A 29 1.48 -6.83 -7.07
CA PHE A 29 0.60 -5.74 -6.65
C PHE A 29 0.70 -4.52 -7.57
N TYR A 30 1.92 -4.07 -7.85
CA TYR A 30 2.12 -2.92 -8.74
C TYR A 30 1.80 -3.23 -10.20
N THR A 31 1.98 -4.47 -10.64
CA THR A 31 1.58 -4.89 -11.99
C THR A 31 0.07 -4.73 -12.14
N VAL A 32 -0.72 -5.24 -11.18
CA VAL A 32 -2.18 -5.09 -11.18
C VAL A 32 -2.61 -3.61 -11.14
N ILE A 33 -1.94 -2.77 -10.34
CA ILE A 33 -2.20 -1.33 -10.33
C ILE A 33 -1.99 -0.72 -11.71
N LEU A 34 -0.84 -1.00 -12.35
CA LEU A 34 -0.51 -0.40 -13.64
C LEU A 34 -1.33 -0.98 -14.80
N GLU A 35 -1.85 -2.19 -14.69
CA GLU A 35 -2.81 -2.75 -15.66
C GLU A 35 -4.14 -1.98 -15.62
N LYS A 36 -4.61 -1.60 -14.43
CA LYS A 36 -5.86 -0.84 -14.24
C LYS A 36 -5.70 0.66 -14.46
N ALA A 37 -4.55 1.21 -14.07
CA ALA A 37 -4.25 2.64 -14.14
C ALA A 37 -2.83 2.89 -14.67
N PRO A 38 -2.58 2.71 -15.99
CA PRO A 38 -1.24 2.87 -16.58
C PRO A 38 -0.62 4.25 -16.32
N ALA A 39 -1.45 5.30 -16.25
CA ALA A 39 -1.02 6.66 -15.98
C ALA A 39 -0.36 6.84 -14.60
N ALA A 40 -0.67 5.97 -13.63
CA ALA A 40 -0.09 6.02 -12.29
C ALA A 40 1.41 5.70 -12.28
N LYS A 41 1.95 5.05 -13.32
CA LYS A 41 3.38 4.71 -13.44
C LYS A 41 4.27 5.94 -13.27
N GLY A 42 3.85 7.09 -13.84
CA GLY A 42 4.61 8.34 -13.77
C GLY A 42 4.69 8.97 -12.37
N LEU A 43 3.84 8.53 -11.44
CA LEU A 43 3.81 9.03 -10.05
C LEU A 43 4.89 8.36 -9.19
N PHE A 44 5.30 7.14 -9.56
CA PHE A 44 6.34 6.39 -8.88
C PHE A 44 7.71 6.71 -9.49
N SER A 45 8.53 7.47 -8.78
CA SER A 45 9.88 7.83 -9.26
C SER A 45 10.77 6.61 -9.54
N PHE A 46 10.51 5.48 -8.87
CA PHE A 46 11.23 4.22 -9.08
C PHE A 46 10.68 3.38 -10.24
N LEU A 47 9.57 3.77 -10.88
CA LEU A 47 9.00 3.09 -12.06
C LEU A 47 8.95 3.98 -13.31
N LYS A 48 9.13 5.30 -13.16
CA LYS A 48 8.92 6.27 -14.24
C LYS A 48 9.70 5.92 -15.53
N ASP A 49 10.96 5.53 -15.39
CA ASP A 49 11.87 5.29 -16.51
C ASP A 49 12.16 3.79 -16.76
N SER A 50 11.44 2.89 -16.08
CA SER A 50 11.62 1.45 -16.26
C SER A 50 10.80 0.92 -17.44
N ALA A 51 11.19 -0.25 -17.99
CA ALA A 51 10.40 -0.94 -19.02
C ALA A 51 9.06 -1.49 -18.50
N GLY A 52 8.90 -1.61 -17.18
CA GLY A 52 7.72 -2.17 -16.52
C GLY A 52 7.90 -2.23 -14.99
N VAL A 53 7.04 -2.96 -14.29
CA VAL A 53 7.24 -3.21 -12.87
C VAL A 53 8.39 -4.21 -12.71
N GLN A 54 9.47 -3.75 -12.11
CA GLN A 54 10.66 -4.56 -11.84
C GLN A 54 10.90 -4.63 -10.36
N ASP A 55 11.36 -5.78 -9.90
CA ASP A 55 11.74 -5.94 -8.50
C ASP A 55 12.86 -4.96 -8.15
N SER A 56 12.68 -4.23 -7.05
CA SER A 56 13.67 -3.29 -6.54
C SER A 56 13.46 -3.04 -5.04
N PRO A 57 14.51 -2.67 -4.28
CA PRO A 57 14.36 -2.31 -2.88
C PRO A 57 13.35 -1.19 -2.64
N GLN A 58 13.25 -0.22 -3.56
CA GLN A 58 12.31 0.90 -3.45
C GLN A 58 10.86 0.44 -3.65
N LEU A 59 10.60 -0.46 -4.61
CA LEU A 59 9.29 -1.05 -4.84
C LEU A 59 8.84 -1.85 -3.62
N GLN A 60 9.73 -2.71 -3.10
CA GLN A 60 9.46 -3.54 -1.92
C GLN A 60 9.20 -2.67 -0.69
N ALA A 61 10.03 -1.64 -0.44
CA ALA A 61 9.85 -0.75 0.69
C ALA A 61 8.54 0.04 0.63
N HIS A 62 8.12 0.48 -0.57
CA HIS A 62 6.84 1.16 -0.72
C HIS A 62 5.67 0.19 -0.51
N ALA A 63 5.73 -1.02 -1.08
CA ALA A 63 4.70 -2.04 -0.87
C ALA A 63 4.58 -2.39 0.61
N GLU A 64 5.69 -2.71 1.28
CA GLU A 64 5.72 -3.03 2.70
C GLU A 64 5.13 -1.90 3.56
N LYS A 65 5.48 -0.63 3.26
CA LYS A 65 4.91 0.51 3.99
C LYS A 65 3.40 0.64 3.78
N VAL A 66 2.89 0.43 2.56
CA VAL A 66 1.44 0.47 2.27
C VAL A 66 0.72 -0.65 3.02
N PHE A 67 1.16 -1.90 2.87
CA PHE A 67 0.51 -3.05 3.51
C PHE A 67 0.62 -3.00 5.04
N GLY A 68 1.75 -2.55 5.57
CA GLY A 68 1.96 -2.34 7.01
C GLY A 68 1.01 -1.28 7.58
N LEU A 69 0.88 -0.12 6.93
CA LEU A 69 -0.05 0.93 7.36
C LEU A 69 -1.52 0.47 7.32
N VAL A 70 -1.91 -0.34 6.33
CA VAL A 70 -3.25 -0.94 6.27
C VAL A 70 -3.47 -1.91 7.43
N ARG A 71 -2.49 -2.76 7.74
CA ARG A 71 -2.53 -3.69 8.87
C ARG A 71 -2.64 -2.95 10.19
N ASP A 72 -1.85 -1.92 10.40
CA ASP A 72 -1.88 -1.14 11.63
C ASP A 72 -3.18 -0.34 11.78
N SER A 73 -3.73 0.17 10.67
CA SER A 73 -5.05 0.81 10.66
C SER A 73 -6.17 -0.15 11.06
N ALA A 74 -6.11 -1.41 10.62
CA ALA A 74 -7.06 -2.44 11.05
C ALA A 74 -7.01 -2.67 12.57
N SER A 75 -5.81 -2.77 13.15
CA SER A 75 -5.65 -2.89 14.60
C SER A 75 -6.15 -1.65 15.36
N GLN A 76 -5.88 -0.45 14.85
CA GLN A 76 -6.38 0.80 15.46
C GLN A 76 -7.91 0.89 15.40
N LEU A 77 -8.52 0.55 14.25
CA LEU A 77 -9.97 0.50 14.10
C LEU A 77 -10.60 -0.48 15.09
N ARG A 78 -9.97 -1.63 15.30
CA ARG A 78 -10.45 -2.62 16.26
C ARG A 78 -10.39 -2.12 17.70
N ALA A 79 -9.27 -1.49 18.06
CA ALA A 79 -8.98 -1.09 19.44
C ALA A 79 -9.68 0.21 19.83
N THR A 80 -9.80 1.17 18.91
CA THR A 80 -10.18 2.55 19.20
C THR A 80 -11.39 3.05 18.41
N GLY A 81 -11.80 2.33 17.37
CA GLY A 81 -12.86 2.78 16.46
C GLY A 81 -12.42 3.87 15.47
N GLY A 82 -11.15 4.26 15.46
CA GLY A 82 -10.59 5.26 14.55
C GLY A 82 -9.17 4.91 14.09
N VAL A 83 -8.62 5.74 13.20
CA VAL A 83 -7.23 5.65 12.73
C VAL A 83 -6.57 6.99 12.94
N VAL A 84 -5.39 6.98 13.56
CA VAL A 84 -4.50 8.12 13.70
C VAL A 84 -3.20 7.80 12.99
N LEU A 85 -2.83 8.65 12.03
CA LEU A 85 -1.56 8.53 11.34
C LEU A 85 -0.42 9.06 12.21
N GLY A 86 0.61 8.24 12.43
CA GLY A 86 1.81 8.67 13.16
C GLY A 86 2.70 9.62 12.36
N ASP A 87 2.65 9.55 11.02
CA ASP A 87 3.46 10.37 10.11
C ASP A 87 2.54 11.28 9.28
N ALA A 88 2.39 12.53 9.72
CA ALA A 88 1.58 13.53 9.04
C ALA A 88 2.18 13.97 7.69
N ALA A 89 3.47 13.72 7.42
CA ALA A 89 4.10 14.09 6.16
C ALA A 89 3.62 13.22 4.99
N LEU A 90 3.05 12.02 5.26
CA LEU A 90 2.54 11.14 4.21
C LEU A 90 1.50 11.83 3.33
N GLY A 91 0.56 12.57 3.90
CA GLY A 91 -0.44 13.31 3.13
C GLY A 91 0.20 14.34 2.19
N ALA A 92 1.15 15.13 2.71
CA ALA A 92 1.87 16.12 1.93
C ALA A 92 2.69 15.50 0.78
N ILE A 93 3.32 14.33 1.02
CA ILE A 93 4.06 13.60 -0.01
C ILE A 93 3.13 13.12 -1.12
N HIS A 94 1.96 12.55 -0.79
CA HIS A 94 1.00 12.11 -1.80
C HIS A 94 0.50 13.29 -2.66
N ILE A 95 0.23 14.44 -2.05
CA ILE A 95 -0.14 15.68 -2.76
C ILE A 95 1.00 16.13 -3.68
N GLN A 96 2.23 16.20 -3.17
CA GLN A 96 3.41 16.61 -3.95
C GLN A 96 3.64 15.69 -5.16
N LYS A 97 3.31 14.40 -5.04
CA LYS A 97 3.42 13.42 -6.12
C LYS A 97 2.22 13.41 -7.07
N GLY A 98 1.21 14.25 -6.85
CA GLY A 98 0.03 14.33 -7.71
C GLY A 98 -0.96 13.17 -7.53
N VAL A 99 -0.94 12.51 -6.38
CA VAL A 99 -1.93 11.47 -6.05
C VAL A 99 -3.27 12.13 -5.79
N VAL A 100 -4.34 11.58 -6.37
CA VAL A 100 -5.72 12.07 -6.30
C VAL A 100 -6.65 10.89 -5.98
N ASP A 101 -7.89 11.14 -5.59
CA ASP A 101 -8.83 10.11 -5.13
C ASP A 101 -8.92 8.87 -6.03
N PRO A 102 -8.98 8.98 -7.39
CA PRO A 102 -8.97 7.82 -8.27
C PRO A 102 -7.76 6.88 -8.12
N HIS A 103 -6.61 7.38 -7.65
CA HIS A 103 -5.41 6.56 -7.45
C HIS A 103 -5.49 5.66 -6.20
N PHE A 104 -6.37 5.97 -5.24
CA PHE A 104 -6.54 5.18 -4.02
C PHE A 104 -7.47 3.97 -4.18
N VAL A 105 -8.25 3.92 -5.27
CA VAL A 105 -9.28 2.89 -5.51
C VAL A 105 -8.88 1.80 -6.50
N VAL A 106 -7.67 1.88 -7.05
CA VAL A 106 -7.15 0.98 -8.10
C VAL A 106 -6.86 -0.42 -7.58
#